data_AF-A0A941J3L5-F1
#
_entry.id   AF-A0A941J3L5-F1
#
_cell.length_a   1.000
_cell.length_b   1.000
_cell.length_c   1.000
_cell.angle_alpha   90.00
_cell.angle_beta   90.00
_cell.angle_gamma   90.00
#
_symmetry.space_group_name_H-M   'P 1'
#
loop_
_entity.id
_entity.type
_entity.pdbx_description
1 polymer ?
#
loop_
_entity_poly.entity_id
_entity_poly.type
_entity_poly.pdbx_seq_one_letter_code
_entity_poly.pdbx_strand_id
1 'polypeptide(L)'
;MALVGRRGSGKSSLINAMFGQERQYVSSVKSGTGKGKWLWYPSDAEPKIRLLDSRGLGESEAPTEEFEEDTPLDELIKAVTEEQPDVFLFLIKAKEADSRIEEDLQELNKLRKIVKENHHYDVPVICVVTQVDELDPPHYKQVPFDANPKKNRILMKPSL
;
A
#
# COMPACT_ATOMS: atom_id res chain seq x y z
N MET A 1 -3.92 -6.85 8.09
CA MET A 1 -2.82 -6.68 7.10
C MET A 1 -2.37 -5.22 7.05
N ALA A 2 -1.06 -4.96 7.02
CA ALA A 2 -0.53 -3.60 6.86
C ALA A 2 0.16 -3.43 5.50
N LEU A 3 -0.16 -2.34 4.79
CA LEU A 3 0.51 -2.00 3.52
C LEU A 3 1.74 -1.15 3.82
N VAL A 4 2.89 -1.56 3.29
CA VAL A 4 4.16 -0.87 3.46
C VAL A 4 4.71 -0.51 2.09
N GLY A 5 5.16 0.73 1.91
CA GLY A 5 5.79 1.15 0.66
C GLY A 5 5.78 2.67 0.49
N ARG A 6 6.65 3.17 -0.38
CA ARG A 6 6.85 4.61 -0.60
C ARG A 6 5.61 5.33 -1.13
N ARG A 7 5.58 6.67 -1.03
CA ARG A 7 4.57 7.50 -1.71
C ARG A 7 4.56 7.18 -3.21
N GLY A 8 3.36 6.99 -3.78
CA GLY A 8 3.19 6.64 -5.19
C GLY A 8 3.51 5.20 -5.56
N SER A 9 3.84 4.30 -4.62
CA SER A 9 4.11 2.88 -4.93
C SER A 9 2.88 2.06 -5.36
N GLY A 10 1.69 2.68 -5.43
CA GLY A 10 0.46 2.03 -5.88
C GLY A 10 -0.39 1.39 -4.78
N LYS A 11 -0.14 1.66 -3.49
CA LYS A 11 -0.96 1.18 -2.36
C LYS A 11 -2.46 1.42 -2.57
N SER A 12 -2.84 2.66 -2.85
CA SER A 12 -4.22 3.08 -3.09
C SER A 12 -4.81 2.40 -4.32
N SER A 13 -4.03 2.31 -5.40
CA SER A 13 -4.44 1.65 -6.63
C SER A 13 -4.68 0.16 -6.42
N LEU A 14 -3.86 -0.49 -5.58
CA LEU A 14 -4.02 -1.89 -5.21
C LEU A 14 -5.28 -2.12 -4.37
N ILE A 15 -5.54 -1.28 -3.35
CA ILE A 15 -6.78 -1.33 -2.56
C ILE A 15 -8.00 -1.15 -3.49
N ASN A 16 -7.95 -0.17 -4.38
CA ASN A 16 -9.00 0.06 -5.37
C ASN A 16 -9.18 -1.11 -6.35
N ALA A 17 -8.10 -1.77 -6.76
CA ALA A 17 -8.19 -2.95 -7.62
C ALA A 17 -8.80 -4.15 -6.89
N MET A 18 -8.55 -4.29 -5.58
CA MET A 18 -9.11 -5.37 -4.75
C MET A 18 -10.59 -5.15 -4.42
N PHE A 19 -11.02 -3.91 -4.15
CA PHE A 19 -12.36 -3.64 -3.58
C PHE A 19 -13.22 -2.63 -4.36
N GLY A 20 -12.66 -1.90 -5.33
CA GLY A 20 -13.28 -0.73 -5.96
C GLY A 20 -14.49 -0.99 -6.86
N GLN A 21 -14.92 -2.25 -7.04
CA GLN A 21 -16.20 -2.57 -7.70
C GLN A 21 -17.34 -2.90 -6.72
N GLU A 22 -17.06 -3.09 -5.42
CA GLU A 22 -18.05 -3.55 -4.42
C GLU A 22 -18.55 -2.43 -3.46
N ARG A 23 -18.85 -1.22 -3.97
CA ARG A 23 -19.74 -0.20 -3.33
C ARG A 23 -19.14 0.94 -2.48
N GLN A 24 -17.83 1.13 -2.39
CA GLN A 24 -17.30 2.44 -1.99
C GLN A 24 -16.12 2.76 -2.88
N TYR A 25 -16.18 3.92 -3.54
CA TYR A 25 -14.97 4.52 -4.08
C TYR A 25 -14.08 4.75 -2.86
N VAL A 26 -13.09 3.89 -2.64
CA VAL A 26 -12.05 4.15 -1.65
C VAL A 26 -11.40 5.41 -2.19
N SER A 27 -11.80 6.56 -1.64
CA SER A 27 -11.35 7.85 -2.12
C SER A 27 -9.84 7.72 -2.17
N SER A 28 -9.28 7.84 -3.38
CA SER A 28 -7.85 7.78 -3.68
C SER A 28 -7.10 8.17 -2.42
N VAL A 29 -6.51 7.19 -1.69
CA VAL A 29 -5.88 7.38 -0.36
C VAL A 29 -5.38 8.80 -0.32
N LYS A 30 -6.09 9.62 0.45
CA LYS A 30 -5.98 11.08 0.32
C LYS A 30 -4.51 11.37 0.51
N SER A 31 -3.89 11.99 -0.50
CA SER A 31 -2.63 12.69 -0.27
C SER A 31 -2.90 13.58 0.94
N GLY A 32 -2.32 13.25 2.09
CA GLY A 32 -2.67 13.88 3.36
C GLY A 32 -3.30 13.02 4.48
N THR A 33 -3.31 11.68 4.42
CA THR A 33 -3.59 10.84 5.61
C THR A 33 -2.57 11.14 6.72
N GLY A 34 -3.04 11.57 7.89
CA GLY A 34 -2.19 12.01 9.00
C GLY A 34 -2.11 11.08 10.20
N LYS A 35 -2.97 10.06 10.32
CA LYS A 35 -2.81 9.01 11.33
C LYS A 35 -3.00 7.66 10.67
N GLY A 36 -2.14 6.71 11.00
CA GLY A 36 -2.34 5.29 10.69
C GLY A 36 -3.66 4.80 11.29
N LYS A 37 -4.60 4.34 10.44
CA LYS A 37 -5.92 3.87 10.87
C LYS A 37 -6.19 2.46 10.35
N TRP A 38 -6.60 1.59 11.25
CA TRP A 38 -7.07 0.25 10.91
C TRP A 38 -8.53 0.28 10.46
N LEU A 39 -8.77 0.02 9.17
CA LEU A 39 -10.10 0.10 8.55
C LEU A 39 -10.51 -1.27 7.99
N TRP A 40 -11.80 -1.61 8.15
CA TRP A 40 -12.37 -2.80 7.52
C TRP A 40 -12.79 -2.50 6.08
N TYR A 41 -12.41 -3.41 5.17
CA TYR A 41 -12.75 -3.36 3.74
C TYR A 41 -13.67 -4.53 3.35
N PRO A 42 -14.64 -4.28 2.44
CA PRO A 42 -14.96 -2.99 1.83
C PRO A 42 -15.62 -1.99 2.80
N SER A 43 -16.18 -2.43 3.93
CA SER A 43 -16.71 -1.55 4.98
C SER A 43 -16.83 -2.26 6.33
N ASP A 44 -17.04 -1.50 7.41
CA ASP A 44 -17.34 -2.05 8.74
C ASP A 44 -18.62 -2.89 8.80
N ALA A 45 -19.58 -2.63 7.90
CA ALA A 45 -20.83 -3.39 7.82
C ALA A 45 -20.67 -4.76 7.13
N GLU A 46 -19.66 -4.90 6.27
CA GLU A 46 -19.35 -6.14 5.55
C GLU A 46 -17.83 -6.41 5.64
N PRO A 47 -17.29 -6.67 6.84
CA PRO A 47 -15.84 -6.76 7.05
C PRO A 47 -15.29 -8.04 6.42
N LYS A 48 -14.42 -7.90 5.41
CA LYS A 48 -13.69 -9.03 4.80
C LYS A 48 -12.21 -9.00 5.18
N ILE A 49 -11.57 -7.84 5.05
CA ILE A 49 -10.13 -7.66 5.31
C ILE A 49 -9.92 -6.37 6.09
N ARG A 50 -9.09 -6.39 7.12
CA ARG A 50 -8.67 -5.18 7.84
C ARG A 50 -7.32 -4.70 7.32
N LEU A 51 -7.28 -3.46 6.86
CA LEU A 51 -6.08 -2.82 6.34
C LEU A 51 -5.65 -1.67 7.25
N LEU A 52 -4.35 -1.55 7.47
CA LEU A 52 -3.77 -0.32 7.99
C LEU A 52 -3.62 0.68 6.84
N ASP A 53 -4.42 1.73 6.86
CA ASP A 53 -4.29 2.88 5.97
C ASP A 53 -3.36 3.92 6.60
N SER A 54 -2.29 4.30 5.89
CA SER A 54 -1.28 5.24 6.36
C SER A 54 -0.71 6.03 5.19
N ARG A 55 -0.07 7.17 5.48
CA ARG A 55 0.76 7.87 4.49
C ARG A 55 1.93 7.01 4.01
N GLY A 56 2.45 7.33 2.83
CA GLY A 56 3.53 6.56 2.23
C GLY A 56 4.89 6.86 2.86
N LEU A 57 5.78 5.86 2.88
CA LEU A 57 7.17 6.08 3.29
C LEU A 57 7.84 7.13 2.36
N GLY A 58 8.74 7.94 2.92
CA GLY A 58 9.40 9.03 2.21
C GLY A 58 8.51 10.24 1.86
N GLU A 59 7.30 10.32 2.41
CA GLU A 59 6.44 11.51 2.29
C GLU A 59 6.93 12.61 3.23
N SER A 60 7.51 13.67 2.66
CA SER A 60 8.10 14.81 3.41
C SER A 60 7.13 15.96 3.64
N GLU A 61 6.02 16.00 2.90
CA GLU A 61 4.97 17.01 3.08
C GLU A 61 4.13 16.63 4.30
N ALA A 62 3.80 17.63 5.13
CA ALA A 62 2.89 17.43 6.24
C ALA A 62 1.51 16.98 5.71
N PRO A 63 0.86 15.99 6.35
CA PRO A 63 -0.45 15.55 5.94
C PRO A 63 -1.49 16.65 6.15
N THR A 64 -2.57 16.63 5.36
CA THR A 64 -3.69 17.58 5.50
C THR A 64 -4.59 17.23 6.68
N GLU A 65 -4.62 15.96 7.09
CA GLU A 65 -5.29 15.51 8.31
C GLU A 65 -4.39 15.73 9.52
N GLU A 66 -4.99 15.76 10.72
CA GLU A 66 -4.23 15.77 11.97
C GLU A 66 -3.26 14.60 12.03
N PHE A 67 -2.05 14.85 12.53
CA PHE A 67 -1.02 13.85 12.74
C PHE A 67 -0.41 13.97 14.13
N GLU A 68 0.10 12.86 14.64
CA GLU A 68 0.71 12.79 15.98
C GLU A 68 2.22 12.57 15.93
N GLU A 69 2.73 11.97 14.87
CA GLU A 69 4.14 11.63 14.73
C GLU A 69 4.81 12.43 13.61
N ASP A 70 6.09 12.75 13.79
CA ASP A 70 6.85 13.60 12.85
C ASP A 70 7.03 12.92 11.48
N THR A 71 7.11 11.59 11.44
CA THR A 71 7.40 10.85 10.20
C THR A 71 6.33 9.80 9.86
N PRO A 72 6.13 9.49 8.56
CA PRO A 72 5.27 8.37 8.14
C PRO A 72 5.65 7.03 8.76
N LEU A 73 6.94 6.82 8.99
CA LEU A 73 7.46 5.58 9.58
C LEU A 73 7.06 5.48 11.06
N ASP A 74 7.12 6.58 11.80
CA ASP A 74 6.76 6.58 13.22
C ASP A 74 5.26 6.36 13.43
N GLU A 75 4.40 6.88 12.55
CA GLU A 75 2.97 6.52 12.56
C GLU A 75 2.72 5.04 12.29
N LEU A 76 3.43 4.47 11.31
CA LEU A 76 3.34 3.05 11.02
C LEU A 76 3.81 2.22 12.22
N ILE A 77 4.93 2.60 12.84
CA ILE A 77 5.47 1.97 14.05
C ILE A 77 4.44 1.98 15.17
N LYS A 78 3.83 3.13 15.43
CA LYS A 78 2.78 3.26 16.45
C LYS A 78 1.60 2.34 16.16
N ALA A 79 1.06 2.41 14.95
CA ALA A 79 -0.12 1.64 14.58
C ALA A 79 0.11 0.11 14.63
N VAL A 80 1.30 -0.37 14.24
CA VAL A 80 1.64 -1.81 14.34
C VAL A 80 2.05 -2.23 15.76
N THR A 81 2.41 -1.28 16.62
CA THR A 81 2.66 -1.54 18.04
C THR A 81 1.34 -1.68 18.80
N GLU A 82 0.37 -0.82 18.49
CA GLU A 82 -0.97 -0.85 19.09
C GLU A 82 -1.79 -2.07 18.63
N GLU A 83 -1.64 -2.49 17.38
CA GLU A 83 -2.36 -3.64 16.83
C GLU A 83 -1.47 -4.50 15.93
N GLN A 84 -1.44 -5.81 16.18
CA GLN A 84 -0.61 -6.76 15.45
C GLN A 84 -1.09 -6.98 14.01
N PRO A 85 -0.26 -6.74 12.97
CA PRO A 85 -0.57 -7.16 11.61
C PRO A 85 -0.37 -8.67 11.40
N ASP A 86 -1.31 -9.32 10.70
CA ASP A 86 -1.13 -10.73 10.27
C ASP A 86 -0.11 -10.89 9.14
N VAL A 87 0.06 -9.86 8.31
CA VAL A 87 0.95 -9.85 7.14
C VAL A 87 1.30 -8.41 6.77
N PHE A 88 2.54 -8.22 6.33
CA PHE A 88 2.96 -7.01 5.62
C PHE A 88 2.87 -7.22 4.11
N LEU A 89 2.15 -6.33 3.44
CA LEU A 89 2.11 -6.23 1.99
C LEU A 89 3.08 -5.13 1.57
N PHE A 90 4.27 -5.53 1.13
CA PHE A 90 5.36 -4.62 0.81
C PHE A 90 5.38 -4.27 -0.68
N LEU A 91 5.05 -3.02 -1.02
CA LEU A 91 4.92 -2.56 -2.39
C LEU A 91 6.18 -1.81 -2.85
N ILE A 92 6.78 -2.29 -3.94
CA ILE A 92 7.96 -1.69 -4.57
C ILE A 92 7.62 -1.38 -6.03
N LYS A 93 7.93 -0.17 -6.49
CA LYS A 93 7.81 0.14 -7.92
C LYS A 93 8.91 -0.58 -8.69
N ALA A 94 8.55 -1.19 -9.82
CA ALA A 94 9.46 -1.97 -10.64
C ALA A 94 10.74 -1.22 -11.02
N LYS A 95 10.63 0.06 -11.38
CA LYS A 95 11.78 0.93 -11.73
C LYS A 95 12.65 1.34 -10.55
N GLU A 96 12.12 1.34 -9.32
CA GLU A 96 12.84 1.78 -8.13
C GLU A 96 13.48 0.62 -7.36
N ALA A 97 13.25 -0.63 -7.81
CA ALA A 97 13.77 -1.84 -7.19
C ALA A 97 15.31 -1.90 -7.13
N ASP A 98 16.03 -1.16 -7.98
CA ASP A 98 17.50 -1.20 -8.01
C ASP A 98 18.18 -0.06 -7.24
N SER A 99 17.50 1.08 -7.02
CA SER A 99 18.16 2.30 -6.52
C SER A 99 17.81 2.65 -5.07
N ARG A 100 16.69 2.15 -4.54
CA ARG A 100 16.19 2.52 -3.20
C ARG A 100 15.76 1.34 -2.34
N ILE A 101 15.90 0.13 -2.86
CA ILE A 101 15.39 -1.08 -2.19
C ILE A 101 16.04 -1.33 -0.83
N GLU A 102 17.31 -0.93 -0.66
CA GLU A 102 18.02 -1.11 0.61
C GLU A 102 17.38 -0.29 1.73
N GLU A 103 17.05 0.98 1.48
CA GLU A 103 16.34 1.85 2.44
C GLU A 103 14.96 1.26 2.78
N ASP A 104 14.20 0.88 1.75
CA ASP A 104 12.85 0.37 1.92
C ASP A 104 12.85 -0.98 2.70
N LEU A 105 13.86 -1.83 2.47
CA LEU A 105 14.07 -3.07 3.22
C LEU A 105 14.48 -2.81 4.67
N GLN A 106 15.30 -1.80 4.94
CA GLN A 106 15.66 -1.40 6.30
C GLN A 106 14.43 -0.92 7.08
N GLU A 107 13.59 -0.08 6.49
CA GLU A 107 12.33 0.37 7.08
C GLU A 107 11.36 -0.80 7.34
N LEU A 108 11.20 -1.70 6.36
CA LEU A 108 10.40 -2.91 6.53
C LEU A 108 10.93 -3.80 7.66
N ASN A 109 12.24 -4.05 7.71
CA ASN A 109 12.85 -4.88 8.75
C ASN A 109 12.72 -4.26 10.14
N LYS A 110 12.78 -2.92 10.24
CA LYS A 110 12.48 -2.20 11.49
C LYS A 110 11.05 -2.48 11.96
N LEU A 111 10.06 -2.37 11.07
CA LEU A 111 8.66 -2.68 11.38
C LEU A 111 8.47 -4.14 11.81
N ARG A 112 9.07 -5.10 11.09
CA ARG A 112 9.01 -6.53 11.46
C ARG A 112 9.61 -6.80 12.83
N LYS A 113 10.75 -6.18 13.14
CA LYS A 113 11.40 -6.32 14.44
C LYS A 113 10.50 -5.80 15.56
N ILE A 114 9.86 -4.64 15.37
CA ILE A 114 8.92 -4.05 16.33
C ILE A 114 7.73 -4.98 16.56
N VAL A 115 7.15 -5.55 15.51
CA VAL A 115 6.03 -6.52 15.65
C VAL A 115 6.49 -7.78 16.37
N LYS A 116 7.69 -8.29 16.06
CA LYS A 116 8.27 -9.44 16.74
C LYS A 116 8.49 -9.20 18.23
N GLU A 117 8.99 -8.03 18.60
CA GLU A 117 9.30 -7.67 19.99
C GLU A 117 8.03 -7.38 20.81
N ASN A 118 7.05 -6.68 20.24
CA ASN A 118 5.83 -6.31 20.96
C ASN A 118 4.78 -7.43 20.98
N HIS A 119 4.62 -8.14 19.86
CA HIS A 119 3.56 -9.13 19.67
C HIS A 119 4.06 -10.58 19.66
N HIS A 120 5.37 -10.80 19.81
CA HIS A 120 5.98 -12.14 19.77
C HIS A 120 5.65 -12.91 18.49
N TYR A 121 5.47 -12.18 17.37
CA TYR A 121 5.05 -12.74 16.09
C TYR A 121 6.00 -12.37 14.96
N ASP A 122 6.51 -13.40 14.27
CA ASP A 122 7.30 -13.23 13.04
C ASP A 122 6.37 -13.00 11.86
N VAL A 123 5.96 -11.73 11.67
CA VAL A 123 5.02 -11.36 10.63
C VAL A 123 5.55 -11.71 9.23
N PRO A 124 4.78 -12.47 8.42
CA PRO A 124 5.13 -12.77 7.05
C PRO A 124 5.08 -11.50 6.18
N VAL A 125 5.89 -11.50 5.12
CA VAL A 125 5.94 -10.42 4.13
C VAL A 125 5.55 -10.97 2.78
N ILE A 126 4.61 -10.31 2.11
CA ILE A 126 4.31 -10.52 0.70
C ILE A 126 4.83 -9.30 -0.06
N CYS A 127 5.85 -9.51 -0.90
CA CYS A 127 6.37 -8.46 -1.78
C CYS A 127 5.51 -8.35 -3.04
N VAL A 128 5.11 -7.13 -3.38
CA VAL A 128 4.30 -6.80 -4.55
C VAL A 128 5.07 -5.79 -5.39
N VAL A 129 5.49 -6.23 -6.58
CA VAL A 129 6.12 -5.34 -7.56
C VAL A 129 5.02 -4.65 -8.37
N THR A 130 4.98 -3.33 -8.31
CA THR A 130 3.97 -2.49 -8.97
C THR A 130 4.57 -1.73 -10.15
N GLN A 131 3.73 -1.17 -11.03
CA GLN A 131 4.15 -0.38 -12.20
C GLN A 131 5.10 -1.15 -13.13
N VAL A 132 4.90 -2.47 -13.26
CA VAL A 132 5.71 -3.34 -14.12
C VAL A 132 5.56 -3.03 -15.61
N ASP A 133 4.46 -2.39 -15.99
CA ASP A 133 4.18 -1.87 -17.32
C ASP A 133 5.14 -0.74 -17.72
N GLU A 134 5.82 -0.13 -16.76
CA GLU A 134 6.78 0.92 -17.01
C GLU A 134 8.21 0.42 -17.31
N LEU A 135 8.52 -0.86 -17.10
CA LEU A 135 9.86 -1.42 -17.31
C LEU A 135 10.27 -1.44 -18.79
N ASP A 136 11.55 -1.18 -19.06
CA ASP A 136 12.16 -1.27 -20.39
C ASP A 136 12.87 -2.62 -20.64
N PRO A 137 12.78 -3.20 -21.85
CA PRO A 137 11.85 -2.83 -22.91
C PRO A 137 10.41 -3.15 -22.48
N PRO A 138 9.39 -2.38 -22.92
CA PRO A 138 8.01 -2.71 -22.61
C PRO A 138 7.71 -4.08 -23.22
N HIS A 139 7.65 -5.11 -22.37
CA HIS A 139 7.27 -6.45 -22.78
C HIS A 139 5.75 -6.48 -23.02
N TYR A 140 5.30 -5.82 -24.10
CA TYR A 140 3.98 -6.08 -24.66
C TYR A 140 4.02 -7.37 -25.49
N LYS A 141 4.45 -8.48 -24.89
CA LYS A 141 4.14 -9.80 -25.43
C LYS A 141 2.70 -10.07 -25.03
N GLN A 142 1.78 -9.70 -25.94
CA GLN A 142 0.34 -10.02 -25.93
C GLN A 142 -0.17 -10.47 -24.57
N VAL A 143 -0.68 -9.50 -23.79
CA VAL A 143 -1.54 -9.81 -22.64
C VAL A 143 -2.61 -10.79 -23.13
N PRO A 144 -2.84 -11.94 -22.48
CA PRO A 144 -3.95 -12.81 -22.83
C PRO A 144 -5.22 -12.10 -22.35
N PHE A 145 -5.70 -11.13 -23.13
CA PHE A 145 -7.01 -10.55 -22.87
C PHE A 145 -8.03 -11.65 -23.11
N ASP A 146 -8.59 -12.18 -22.03
CA ASP A 146 -9.96 -12.67 -22.07
C ASP A 146 -10.80 -11.55 -22.71
N ALA A 147 -11.57 -11.92 -23.73
CA ALA A 147 -12.38 -11.05 -24.57
C ALA A 147 -13.56 -10.40 -23.82
N ASN A 148 -13.34 -9.89 -22.61
CA ASN A 148 -14.35 -9.26 -21.77
C ASN A 148 -14.18 -7.73 -21.83
N PRO A 149 -14.93 -7.04 -22.70
CA PRO A 149 -14.77 -5.61 -22.99
C PRO A 149 -15.02 -4.69 -21.77
N LYS A 150 -15.59 -5.19 -20.67
CA LYS A 150 -15.84 -4.40 -19.46
C LYS A 150 -14.56 -4.04 -18.68
N LYS A 151 -13.48 -4.83 -18.76
CA LYS A 151 -12.21 -4.55 -18.05
C LYS A 151 -11.37 -3.47 -18.72
N ASN A 152 -11.53 -3.27 -20.04
CA ASN A 152 -10.75 -2.28 -20.80
C ASN A 152 -11.09 -0.81 -20.46
N ARG A 153 -12.25 -0.55 -19.84
CA ARG A 153 -12.70 0.82 -19.55
C ARG A 153 -12.00 1.47 -18.35
N ILE A 154 -11.32 0.68 -17.50
CA ILE A 154 -10.71 1.18 -16.25
C ILE A 154 -9.29 1.69 -16.49
N LEU A 155 -8.60 1.21 -17.53
CA LEU A 155 -7.19 1.52 -17.80
C LEU A 155 -6.97 2.61 -18.87
N MET A 156 -8.04 3.06 -19.55
CA MET A 156 -7.95 4.01 -20.67
C MET A 156 -8.54 5.39 -20.35
N LYS A 157 -8.57 5.83 -19.09
CA LYS A 157 -8.86 7.23 -18.78
C LYS A 157 -7.53 7.99 -18.66
N PRO A 158 -7.22 8.93 -19.57
CA PRO A 158 -6.12 9.85 -19.36
C PRO A 158 -6.45 10.72 -18.14
N SER A 159 -5.48 10.90 -17.26
CA SER A 159 -5.49 11.92 -16.22
C SER A 159 -5.59 13.29 -16.92
N LEU A 160 -6.71 13.98 -16.73
CA LEU A 160 -6.81 15.43 -16.97
C LEU A 160 -6.24 16.17 -15.76
#